data_AF-A0A7R6V7N8-F1
#
_entry.id   AF-A0A7R6V7N8-F1
#
_cell.length_a   1.000
_cell.length_b   1.000
_cell.length_c   1.000
_cell.angle_alpha   90.00
_cell.angle_beta   90.00
_cell.angle_gamma   90.00
#
_symmetry.space_group_name_H-M   'P 1'
#
loop_
_entity.id
_entity.type
_entity.pdbx_description
1 polymer ?
#
loop_
_entity_poly.entity_id
_entity_poly.type
_entity_poly.pdbx_seq_one_letter_code
_entity_poly.pdbx_strand_id
1 'polypeptide(L)' 'MATVTIDGKEYAIEELPDAAKAQIMNIQYVDQKIADLKSQIAVMTAAREYYSALLKANLPKEGDDTVKYEE' A
#
# COMPACT_ATOMS: atom_id res chain seq x y z
N MET A 1 12.15 9.29 30.46
CA MET A 1 10.93 10.04 30.11
C MET A 1 10.67 9.81 28.63
N ALA A 2 9.53 9.25 28.27
CA ALA A 2 9.16 9.08 26.86
C ALA A 2 8.65 10.42 26.32
N THR A 3 9.17 10.87 25.18
CA THR A 3 8.75 12.11 24.52
C THR A 3 8.03 11.79 23.20
N VAL A 4 7.07 12.63 22.84
CA VAL A 4 6.36 12.56 21.56
C VAL A 4 6.49 13.91 20.85
N THR A 5 6.77 13.88 19.55
CA THR A 5 6.79 15.09 18.74
C THR A 5 5.44 15.26 18.06
N ILE A 6 4.75 16.36 18.36
CA ILE A 6 3.47 16.73 17.75
C ILE A 6 3.67 18.11 17.13
N ASP A 7 3.41 18.24 15.82
CA ASP A 7 3.59 19.48 15.05
C ASP A 7 4.99 20.12 15.20
N GLY A 8 6.04 19.28 15.29
CA GLY A 8 7.43 19.73 15.43
C GLY A 8 7.81 20.24 16.82
N LYS A 9 6.92 20.12 17.81
CA LYS A 9 7.22 20.38 19.23
C LYS A 9 7.31 19.08 19.99
N GLU A 10 8.33 18.98 20.83
CA GLU A 10 8.55 17.83 21.69
C GLU A 10 7.78 17.99 23.00
N TYR A 11 7.02 16.97 23.37
CA TYR A 11 6.23 16.92 24.60
C TYR A 11 6.65 15.70 25.42
N ALA A 12 6.86 15.89 26.72
CA ALA A 12 7.00 14.78 27.65
C ALA A 12 5.64 14.11 27.80
N ILE A 13 5.55 12.81 27.48
CA ILE A 13 4.27 12.09 27.51
C ILE A 13 3.67 12.14 28.92
N GLU A 14 4.50 12.06 29.96
CA GLU A 14 4.09 12.09 31.36
C GLU A 14 3.36 13.38 31.74
N GLU A 15 3.75 14.51 31.15
CA GLU A 15 3.18 15.86 31.38
C GLU A 15 1.90 16.12 30.59
N LEU A 16 1.55 15.24 29.65
CA LEU A 16 0.34 15.39 28.85
C LEU A 16 -0.92 14.99 29.64
N PRO A 17 -2.06 15.66 29.40
CA PRO A 17 -3.35 15.23 29.93
C PRO A 17 -3.70 13.81 29.48
N ASP A 18 -4.40 13.05 30.33
CA ASP A 18 -4.77 11.64 30.03
C ASP A 18 -5.58 11.51 28.74
N ALA A 19 -6.44 12.49 28.44
CA ALA A 19 -7.16 12.55 27.18
C ALA A 19 -6.22 12.63 25.96
N ALA A 20 -5.13 13.39 26.04
CA ALA A 20 -4.14 13.49 24.96
C ALA A 20 -3.36 12.18 24.79
N LYS A 21 -2.95 11.55 25.90
CA LYS A 21 -2.31 10.22 25.90
C LYS A 21 -3.20 9.17 25.22
N ALA A 22 -4.50 9.16 25.53
CA ALA A 22 -5.47 8.27 24.90
C ALA A 22 -5.54 8.47 23.38
N GLN A 23 -5.55 9.73 22.90
CA GLN A 23 -5.56 10.01 21.47
C GLN A 23 -4.26 9.61 20.77
N ILE A 24 -3.10 9.79 21.40
CA ILE A 24 -1.83 9.32 20.85
C ILE A 24 -1.85 7.80 20.66
N MET A 25 -2.36 7.04 21.64
CA MET A 25 -2.49 5.59 21.51
C MET A 25 -3.44 5.19 20.36
N ASN A 26 -4.57 5.89 20.22
CA ASN A 26 -5.50 5.65 19.13
C ASN A 26 -4.86 5.94 17.76
N ILE A 27 -4.12 7.03 17.63
CA ILE A 27 -3.41 7.39 16.40
C ILE A 27 -2.38 6.31 16.05
N GLN A 28 -1.55 5.90 17.01
CA GLN A 28 -0.56 4.84 16.81
C GLN A 28 -1.20 3.52 16.37
N TYR A 29 -2.35 3.17 16.95
CA TYR A 29 -3.11 1.99 16.53
C TYR A 29 -3.60 2.10 15.08
N VAL A 30 -4.17 3.24 14.70
CA VAL A 30 -4.65 3.49 13.34
C VAL A 30 -3.48 3.48 12.35
N ASP A 31 -2.34 4.08 12.70
CA ASP A 31 -1.13 4.09 11.86
C ASP A 31 -0.61 2.68 11.59
N GLN A 32 -0.61 1.81 12.61
CA GLN A 32 -0.26 0.39 12.44
C GLN A 32 -1.21 -0.31 11.46
N LYS A 33 -2.51 -0.03 11.54
CA LYS A 33 -3.50 -0.59 10.60
C LYS A 33 -3.31 -0.06 9.18
N ILE A 34 -2.99 1.22 9.02
CA ILE A 34 -2.66 1.80 7.71
C ILE A 34 -1.42 1.14 7.12
N ALA A 35 -0.37 0.91 7.92
CA ALA A 35 0.84 0.23 7.47
C ALA A 35 0.56 -1.22 7.01
N ASP A 36 -0.26 -1.96 7.75
CA ASP A 36 -0.69 -3.30 7.38
C ASP A 36 -1.48 -3.31 6.06
N LEU A 37 -2.46 -2.42 5.92
CA LEU A 37 -3.22 -2.27 4.67
C LEU A 37 -2.33 -1.93 3.47
N LYS A 38 -1.32 -1.07 3.65
CA LYS A 38 -0.34 -0.77 2.58
C LYS A 38 0.44 -2.01 2.16
N SER A 39 0.83 -2.86 3.10
CA SER A 39 1.49 -4.14 2.81
C SER A 39 0.56 -5.05 1.98
N GLN A 40 -0.69 -5.19 2.38
CA GLN A 40 -1.68 -5.98 1.64
C GLN A 40 -1.91 -5.43 0.23
N ILE A 41 -2.03 -4.12 0.08
CA ILE A 41 -2.16 -3.47 -1.24
C ILE A 41 -0.95 -3.78 -2.13
N ALA A 42 0.27 -3.74 -1.59
CA ALA A 42 1.46 -4.05 -2.37
C ALA A 42 1.43 -5.49 -2.93
N VAL A 43 1.00 -6.46 -2.12
CA VAL A 43 0.81 -7.86 -2.56
C VAL A 43 -0.25 -7.95 -3.67
N MET A 44 -1.38 -7.28 -3.50
CA MET A 44 -2.46 -7.29 -4.49
C MET A 44 -2.05 -6.62 -5.81
N THR A 45 -1.28 -5.54 -5.75
CA THR A 45 -0.71 -4.87 -6.93
C THR A 45 0.23 -5.79 -7.69
N ALA A 46 1.14 -6.48 -7.00
CA ALA A 46 2.05 -7.45 -7.64
C ALA A 46 1.28 -8.59 -8.32
N ALA A 47 0.25 -9.12 -7.67
CA ALA A 47 -0.61 -10.15 -8.27
C ALA A 47 -1.32 -9.64 -9.53
N ARG A 48 -1.88 -8.42 -9.49
CA ARG A 48 -2.52 -7.79 -10.65
C ARG A 48 -1.54 -7.62 -11.81
N GLU A 49 -0.33 -7.16 -11.55
CA GLU A 49 0.71 -6.99 -12.56
C GLU A 49 1.09 -8.34 -13.20
N TYR A 50 1.26 -9.38 -12.38
CA TYR A 50 1.52 -10.74 -12.85
C TYR A 50 0.40 -11.24 -13.79
N TYR A 51 -0.87 -11.15 -13.38
CA TYR A 51 -1.98 -11.57 -14.22
C TYR A 51 -2.13 -10.70 -15.49
N SER A 52 -1.82 -9.42 -15.40
CA SER A 52 -1.82 -8.53 -16.57
C SER A 52 -0.75 -8.94 -17.59
N ALA A 53 0.43 -9.35 -17.13
CA ALA A 53 1.49 -9.86 -17.99
C ALA A 53 1.10 -11.19 -18.65
N LEU A 54 0.51 -12.11 -17.88
CA LEU A 54 -0.03 -13.37 -18.43
C LEU A 54 -1.11 -13.13 -19.47
N LEU A 55 -2.05 -12.20 -19.22
CA LEU A 55 -3.07 -11.85 -20.19
C LEU A 55 -2.43 -11.37 -21.49
N LYS A 56 -1.51 -10.41 -21.43
CA LYS A 56 -0.80 -9.88 -22.60
C LYS A 56 -0.07 -10.97 -23.38
N ALA A 57 0.53 -11.95 -22.70
CA ALA A 57 1.21 -13.06 -23.35
C ALA A 57 0.26 -14.00 -24.10
N ASN A 58 -1.01 -14.06 -23.71
CA ASN A 58 -2.05 -14.89 -24.32
C ASN A 58 -2.95 -14.14 -25.29
N LEU A 59 -2.75 -12.82 -25.49
CA LEU A 59 -3.48 -12.08 -26.51
C LEU A 59 -2.93 -12.44 -27.90
N PRO A 60 -3.80 -12.48 -28.94
CA PRO A 60 -3.35 -12.57 -30.32
C PRO A 60 -2.35 -11.45 -30.61
N LYS A 61 -1.21 -11.78 -31.19
CA LYS A 61 -0.27 -10.77 -31.66
C LYS A 61 -0.85 -10.17 -32.94
N GLU A 62 -0.97 -8.84 -33.01
CA GLU A 62 -1.30 -8.16 -34.26
C GLU A 62 -0.24 -8.53 -35.32
N GLY A 63 -0.65 -9.27 -36.35
CA GLY A 63 0.21 -9.70 -37.45
C GLY A 63 0.27 -11.20 -37.76
N ASP A 64 -0.45 -12.07 -37.04
CA ASP A 64 -0.49 -13.52 -37.36
C ASP A 64 -1.60 -13.91 -38.37
N ASP A 65 -2.04 -12.95 -39.18
CA ASP A 65 -2.74 -13.22 -40.44
C ASP A 65 -1.71 -13.27 -41.59
N THR A 66 -0.79 -14.24 -41.54
CA THR A 66 -0.16 -14.69 -42.78
C THR A 66 -1.22 -15.45 -43.58
N VAL A 67 -2.03 -14.68 -44.31
CA VAL A 67 -2.91 -15.23 -45.33
C VAL A 67 -2.02 -15.86 -46.40
N LYS A 68 -1.83 -17.18 -46.31
CA LYS A 68 -1.30 -17.98 -47.40
C LYS A 68 -2.35 -17.99 -48.51
N TYR A 69 -2.23 -17.06 -49.46
CA TYR A 69 -2.82 -17.25 -50.77
C TYR A 69 -1.91 -18.21 -51.53
N GLU A 70 -2.27 -19.48 -51.55
CA GLU A 70 -1.76 -20.43 -52.54
C GLU A 70 -2.63 -20.30 -53.80
N GLU A 71 -2.01 -19.93 -54.93
CA GLU A 71 -2.58 -20.03 -56.29
C GLU A 71 -2.57 -21.48 -56.79
#